data_AF-A0A150WDS6-F1
#
_entry.id   AF-A0A150WDS6-F1
#
_cell.length_a   1.000
_cell.length_b   1.000
_cell.length_c   1.000
_cell.angle_alpha   90.00
_cell.angle_beta   90.00
_cell.angle_gamma   90.00
#
_symmetry.space_group_name_H-M   'P 1'
#
loop_
_entity.id
_entity.type
_entity.pdbx_description
1 polymer ?
#
loop_
_entity_poly.entity_id
_entity_poly.type
_entity_poly.pdbx_seq_one_letter_code
_entity_poly.pdbx_strand_id
1 'polypeptide(L)'
;MKWQMQEINKELKNLHRLFLDRERLEAEKLLQRKLSSFDFLFLLTQDQEFAWMRPFSTLIADIDAFLDEEEVQSLDLRDVRDQIVFVLQQDGSPINARIQNYLGYDGEFILAYSKLNSLLAALSAKADTELRMETANG
;
A
#
# COMPACT_ATOMS: atom_id res chain seq x y z
N MET A 1 -2.96 -2.23 -19.17
CA MET A 1 -2.53 -1.50 -17.95
C MET A 1 -3.04 -2.17 -16.67
N LYS A 2 -4.22 -2.81 -16.68
CA LYS A 2 -4.78 -3.60 -15.55
C LYS A 2 -3.77 -4.54 -14.87
N TRP A 3 -2.96 -5.29 -15.63
CA TRP A 3 -1.92 -6.16 -15.06
C TRP A 3 -0.84 -5.43 -14.24
N GLN A 4 -0.50 -4.18 -14.59
CA GLN A 4 0.46 -3.38 -13.82
C GLN A 4 -0.14 -2.99 -12.48
N MET A 5 -1.43 -2.67 -12.45
CA MET A 5 -2.15 -2.41 -11.20
C MET A 5 -2.31 -3.68 -10.36
N GLN A 6 -2.49 -4.86 -10.98
CA GLN A 6 -2.47 -6.14 -10.26
C GLN A 6 -1.12 -6.39 -9.57
N GLU A 7 0.00 -6.09 -10.25
CA GLU A 7 1.33 -6.20 -9.64
C GLU A 7 1.55 -5.17 -8.53
N ILE A 8 1.05 -3.94 -8.69
CA ILE A 8 1.07 -2.92 -7.61
C ILE A 8 0.26 -3.43 -6.41
N ASN A 9 -0.95 -3.92 -6.61
CA ASN A 9 -1.81 -4.44 -5.54
C ASN A 9 -1.16 -5.62 -4.80
N LYS A 10 -0.49 -6.51 -5.53
CA LYS A 10 0.30 -7.60 -4.95
C LYS A 10 1.42 -7.08 -4.05
N GLU A 11 2.13 -6.03 -4.45
CA GLU A 11 3.16 -5.42 -3.61
C GLU A 11 2.59 -4.64 -2.41
N LEU A 12 1.41 -4.02 -2.55
CA LEU A 12 0.69 -3.41 -1.42
C LEU A 12 0.30 -4.47 -0.38
N LYS A 13 -0.22 -5.62 -0.82
CA LYS A 13 -0.54 -6.76 0.07
C LYS A 13 0.72 -7.33 0.75
N ASN A 14 1.84 -7.39 0.03
CA ASN A 14 3.11 -7.79 0.62
C ASN A 14 3.57 -6.79 1.69
N LEU A 15 3.49 -5.49 1.42
CA LEU A 15 3.82 -4.43 2.39
C LEU A 15 2.90 -4.48 3.62
N HIS A 16 1.61 -4.76 3.43
CA HIS A 16 0.64 -4.93 4.51
C HIS A 16 0.97 -6.13 5.39
N ARG A 17 1.33 -7.27 4.79
CA ARG A 17 1.83 -8.42 5.54
C ARG A 17 3.06 -8.06 6.36
N LEU A 18 4.02 -7.33 5.79
CA LEU A 18 5.23 -6.91 6.51
C LEU A 18 4.89 -6.02 7.72
N PHE A 19 4.00 -5.04 7.56
CA PHE A 19 3.51 -4.26 8.70
C PHE A 19 2.94 -5.15 9.79
N LEU A 20 2.02 -6.06 9.45
CA LEU A 20 1.40 -6.97 10.41
C LEU A 20 2.44 -7.83 11.14
N ASP A 21 3.40 -8.39 10.40
CA ASP A 21 4.45 -9.24 10.96
C ASP A 21 5.32 -8.44 11.95
N ARG A 22 5.72 -7.21 11.60
CA ARG A 22 6.59 -6.39 12.46
C ARG A 22 5.85 -5.83 13.66
N GLU A 23 4.65 -5.31 13.46
CA GLU A 23 3.81 -4.75 14.53
C GLU A 23 3.40 -5.83 15.53
N ARG A 24 3.14 -7.06 15.07
CA ARG A 24 2.96 -8.20 15.97
C ARG A 24 4.21 -8.45 16.81
N LEU A 25 5.39 -8.48 16.20
CA LEU A 25 6.64 -8.72 16.93
C LEU A 25 6.90 -7.62 17.99
N GLU A 26 6.64 -6.36 17.66
CA GLU A 26 6.78 -5.26 18.62
C GLU A 26 5.76 -5.36 19.76
N ALA A 27 4.49 -5.68 19.45
CA ALA A 27 3.47 -5.91 20.48
C ALA A 27 3.82 -7.11 21.39
N GLU A 28 4.34 -8.20 20.83
CA GLU A 28 4.80 -9.37 21.60
C GLU A 28 5.95 -9.03 22.54
N LYS A 29 6.91 -8.19 22.09
CA LYS A 29 8.01 -7.70 22.92
C LYS A 29 7.50 -6.83 24.06
N LEU A 30 6.60 -5.89 23.77
CA LEU A 30 6.03 -4.98 24.76
C LEU A 30 5.24 -5.73 25.84
N LEU A 31 4.42 -6.70 25.43
CA LEU A 31 3.57 -7.50 26.33
C LEU A 31 4.30 -8.67 26.99
N GLN A 32 5.55 -8.92 26.60
CA GLN A 32 6.36 -10.08 27.02
C GLN A 32 5.66 -11.43 26.88
N ARG A 33 4.84 -11.58 25.84
CA ARG A 33 4.15 -12.84 25.52
C ARG A 33 3.95 -12.99 24.02
N LYS A 34 3.80 -14.23 23.56
CA LYS A 34 3.36 -14.52 22.20
C LYS A 34 1.87 -14.20 22.05
N LEU A 35 1.53 -13.56 20.93
CA LEU A 35 0.14 -13.25 20.59
C LEU A 35 -0.39 -14.36 19.68
N SER A 36 -1.61 -14.83 19.93
CA SER A 36 -2.32 -15.63 18.93
C SER A 36 -2.78 -14.74 17.76
N SER A 37 -3.13 -15.33 16.62
CA SER A 37 -3.71 -14.56 15.50
C SER A 37 -4.99 -13.83 15.91
N PHE A 38 -5.80 -14.45 16.78
CA PHE A 38 -7.01 -13.83 17.32
C PHE A 38 -6.69 -12.64 18.24
N ASP A 39 -5.73 -12.80 19.16
CA ASP A 39 -5.31 -11.70 20.05
C ASP A 39 -4.79 -10.51 19.25
N PHE A 40 -3.97 -10.76 18.24
CA PHE A 40 -3.41 -9.69 17.42
C PHE A 40 -4.50 -9.00 16.58
N LEU A 41 -5.44 -9.75 15.99
CA LEU A 41 -6.59 -9.17 15.30
C LEU A 41 -7.45 -8.31 16.25
N PHE A 42 -7.63 -8.75 17.49
CA PHE A 42 -8.33 -7.95 18.49
C PHE A 42 -7.61 -6.63 18.75
N LEU A 43 -6.28 -6.63 18.91
CA LEU A 43 -5.49 -5.40 19.03
C LEU A 43 -5.65 -4.48 17.81
N LEU A 44 -5.52 -5.01 16.60
CA LEU A 44 -5.66 -4.23 15.36
C LEU A 44 -7.04 -3.55 15.22
N THR A 45 -8.08 -4.15 15.78
CA THR A 45 -9.45 -3.65 15.64
C THR A 45 -9.87 -2.74 16.80
N GLN A 46 -9.44 -3.03 18.02
CA GLN A 46 -9.90 -2.35 19.23
C GLN A 46 -8.96 -1.28 19.75
N ASP A 47 -7.65 -1.41 19.50
CA ASP A 47 -6.66 -0.52 20.09
C ASP A 47 -6.34 0.65 19.15
N GLN A 48 -6.35 1.86 19.72
CA GLN A 48 -6.11 3.11 18.99
C GLN A 48 -4.68 3.18 18.43
N GLU A 49 -3.71 2.51 19.05
CA GLU A 49 -2.33 2.46 18.56
C GLU A 49 -2.18 1.79 17.19
N PHE A 50 -3.16 0.99 16.77
CA PHE A 50 -3.20 0.35 15.45
C PHE A 50 -4.17 1.01 14.46
N ALA A 51 -4.86 2.08 14.86
CA ALA A 51 -5.82 2.78 14.01
C ALA A 51 -5.19 3.32 12.71
N TRP A 52 -3.88 3.57 12.70
CA TRP A 52 -3.13 4.03 11.53
C TRP A 52 -3.08 3.01 10.39
N MET A 53 -3.35 1.72 10.64
CA MET A 53 -3.34 0.69 9.60
C MET A 53 -4.62 0.71 8.74
N ARG A 54 -5.72 1.29 9.28
CA ARG A 54 -7.04 1.31 8.62
C ARG A 54 -7.04 1.95 7.23
N PRO A 55 -6.43 3.15 7.01
CA PRO A 55 -6.37 3.75 5.68
C PRO A 55 -5.67 2.85 4.66
N PHE A 56 -4.69 2.07 5.09
CA PHE A 56 -3.96 1.17 4.21
C PHE A 56 -4.74 -0.10 3.86
N SER A 57 -5.39 -0.71 4.85
CA SER A 57 -6.27 -1.86 4.60
C SER A 57 -7.46 -1.47 3.72
N THR A 58 -8.00 -0.25 3.91
CA THR A 58 -9.08 0.30 3.08
C THR A 58 -8.62 0.50 1.64
N LEU A 59 -7.45 1.12 1.45
CA LEU A 59 -6.85 1.29 0.13
C LEU A 59 -6.70 -0.03 -0.63
N ILE A 60 -6.22 -1.10 0.03
CA ILE A 60 -6.08 -2.41 -0.60
C ILE A 60 -7.45 -2.99 -1.01
N ALA A 61 -8.46 -2.85 -0.16
CA ALA A 61 -9.81 -3.32 -0.46
C ALA A 61 -10.44 -2.54 -1.63
N ASP A 62 -10.24 -1.22 -1.68
CA ASP A 62 -10.73 -0.37 -2.77
C ASP A 62 -10.06 -0.76 -4.11
N ILE A 63 -8.75 -1.05 -4.09
CA ILE A 63 -8.01 -1.50 -5.28
C ILE A 63 -8.45 -2.90 -5.72
N ASP A 64 -8.71 -3.81 -4.77
CA ASP A 64 -9.28 -5.13 -5.08
C ASP A 64 -10.62 -4.99 -5.79
N ALA A 65 -11.52 -4.17 -5.25
CA ALA A 65 -12.82 -3.90 -5.88
C ALA A 65 -12.69 -3.29 -7.29
N PHE A 66 -11.80 -2.31 -7.45
CA PHE A 66 -11.50 -1.70 -8.74
C PHE A 66 -10.93 -2.69 -9.76
N LEU A 67 -10.06 -3.62 -9.33
CA LEU A 67 -9.49 -4.64 -10.20
C LEU A 67 -10.50 -5.71 -10.62
N ASP A 68 -11.57 -5.90 -9.86
CA ASP A 68 -12.65 -6.83 -10.18
C ASP A 68 -13.62 -6.28 -11.26
N GLU A 69 -13.56 -4.98 -11.58
CA GLU A 69 -14.35 -4.37 -12.67
C GLU A 69 -13.96 -4.93 -14.05
N GLU A 70 -14.95 -5.19 -14.92
CA GLU A 70 -14.73 -5.80 -16.24
C GLU A 70 -13.90 -4.90 -17.18
N GLU A 71 -14.20 -3.60 -17.19
CA GLU A 71 -13.50 -2.59 -17.99
C GLU A 71 -12.89 -1.53 -17.07
N VAL A 72 -11.60 -1.26 -17.26
CA VAL A 72 -10.85 -0.29 -16.46
C VAL A 72 -10.19 0.70 -17.41
N GLN A 73 -10.48 2.00 -17.27
CA GLN A 73 -9.93 3.04 -18.13
C GLN A 73 -8.53 3.50 -17.65
N SER A 74 -7.77 4.12 -18.54
CA SER A 74 -6.43 4.64 -18.26
C SER A 74 -6.44 5.77 -17.23
N LEU A 75 -7.47 6.61 -17.24
CA LEU A 75 -7.66 7.71 -16.28
C LEU A 75 -7.88 7.17 -14.86
N ASP A 76 -8.76 6.16 -14.71
CA ASP A 76 -9.05 5.54 -13.42
C ASP A 76 -7.78 4.95 -12.79
N LEU A 77 -6.90 4.36 -13.61
CA LEU A 77 -5.62 3.81 -13.14
C LEU A 77 -4.65 4.88 -12.61
N ARG A 78 -4.68 6.08 -13.18
CA ARG A 78 -3.89 7.22 -12.69
C ARG A 78 -4.45 7.71 -11.36
N ASP A 79 -5.76 7.84 -11.25
CA ASP A 79 -6.43 8.29 -10.03
C ASP A 79 -6.18 7.32 -8.87
N VAL A 80 -6.30 6.01 -9.11
CA VAL A 80 -5.97 4.97 -8.12
C VAL A 80 -4.49 5.05 -7.72
N ARG A 81 -3.57 5.25 -8.68
CA ARG A 81 -2.14 5.43 -8.40
C ARG A 81 -1.88 6.66 -7.53
N ASP A 82 -2.52 7.78 -7.81
CA ASP A 82 -2.35 9.00 -7.03
C ASP A 82 -2.92 8.85 -5.62
N GLN A 83 -4.01 8.11 -5.46
CA GLN A 83 -4.54 7.74 -4.15
C GLN A 83 -3.56 6.87 -3.35
N ILE A 84 -2.90 5.88 -3.99
CA ILE A 84 -1.86 5.06 -3.35
C ILE A 84 -0.71 5.94 -2.86
N VAL A 85 -0.20 6.81 -3.72
CA VAL A 85 0.89 7.73 -3.38
C VAL A 85 0.50 8.64 -2.23
N PHE A 86 -0.71 9.22 -2.27
CA PHE A 86 -1.23 10.06 -1.22
C PHE A 86 -1.27 9.34 0.13
N VAL A 87 -1.88 8.15 0.21
CA VAL A 87 -1.99 7.39 1.46
C VAL A 87 -0.62 7.04 2.05
N LEU A 88 0.36 6.67 1.23
CA LEU A 88 1.68 6.23 1.71
C LEU A 88 2.65 7.37 2.01
N GLN A 89 2.55 8.47 1.25
CA GLN A 89 3.55 9.53 1.24
C GLN A 89 3.05 10.84 1.84
N GLN A 90 1.81 10.90 2.34
CA GLN A 90 1.33 12.08 3.04
C GLN A 90 2.21 12.38 4.27
N ASP A 91 2.91 13.52 4.20
CA ASP A 91 3.75 14.01 5.27
C ASP A 91 2.97 14.17 6.58
N GLY A 92 3.58 13.74 7.69
CA GLY A 92 2.96 13.78 9.01
C GLY A 92 1.84 12.77 9.23
N SER A 93 1.51 11.94 8.24
CA SER A 93 0.55 10.84 8.46
C SER A 93 1.16 9.74 9.34
N PRO A 94 0.36 9.10 10.21
CA PRO A 94 0.84 7.99 11.03
C PRO A 94 1.42 6.82 10.22
N ILE A 95 0.85 6.53 9.05
CA ILE A 95 1.37 5.49 8.15
C ILE A 95 2.74 5.87 7.56
N ASN A 96 2.92 7.12 7.12
CA ASN A 96 4.22 7.58 6.63
C ASN A 96 5.29 7.47 7.73
N ALA A 97 4.95 7.84 8.97
CA ALA A 97 5.87 7.68 10.11
C ALA A 97 6.30 6.22 10.32
N ARG A 98 5.37 5.25 10.19
CA ARG A 98 5.68 3.81 10.26
C ARG A 98 6.58 3.36 9.11
N ILE A 99 6.29 3.82 7.89
CA ILE A 99 7.15 3.56 6.71
C ILE A 99 8.56 4.06 6.99
N GLN A 100 8.74 5.31 7.39
CA GLN A 100 10.06 5.88 7.66
C GLN A 100 10.82 5.10 8.75
N ASN A 101 10.12 4.67 9.80
CA ASN A 101 10.71 3.83 10.84
C ASN A 101 11.27 2.52 10.26
N TYR A 102 10.46 1.76 9.51
CA TYR A 102 10.89 0.48 8.95
C TYR A 102 11.95 0.61 7.85
N LEU A 103 11.94 1.71 7.08
CA LEU A 103 13.00 2.01 6.12
C LEU A 103 14.37 2.22 6.80
N GLY A 104 14.41 2.50 8.11
CA GLY A 104 15.66 2.67 8.85
C GLY A 104 16.40 1.38 9.18
N TYR A 105 15.73 0.22 9.22
CA TYR A 105 16.35 -1.00 9.73
C TYR A 105 15.83 -2.33 9.16
N ASP A 106 14.71 -2.36 8.44
CA ASP A 106 14.13 -3.59 7.92
C ASP A 106 14.44 -3.77 6.42
N GLY A 107 15.46 -4.59 6.12
CA GLY A 107 15.89 -4.85 4.75
C GLY A 107 14.81 -5.44 3.84
N GLU A 108 13.94 -6.30 4.35
CA GLU A 108 12.83 -6.88 3.57
C GLU A 108 11.80 -5.79 3.22
N PHE A 109 11.50 -4.93 4.18
CA PHE A 109 10.61 -3.79 3.99
C PHE A 109 11.15 -2.78 2.99
N ILE A 110 12.45 -2.44 3.08
CA ILE A 110 13.12 -1.53 2.15
C ILE A 110 12.99 -2.04 0.71
N LEU A 111 13.23 -3.34 0.49
CA LEU A 111 13.12 -3.94 -0.84
C LEU A 111 11.67 -3.92 -1.36
N ALA A 112 10.70 -4.29 -0.54
CA ALA A 112 9.29 -4.28 -0.91
C ALA A 112 8.82 -2.85 -1.26
N TYR A 113 9.14 -1.87 -0.42
CA TYR A 113 8.77 -0.48 -0.63
C TYR A 113 9.45 0.12 -1.87
N SER A 114 10.73 -0.19 -2.12
CA SER A 114 11.45 0.26 -3.32
C SER A 114 10.85 -0.31 -4.60
N LYS A 115 10.46 -1.60 -4.58
CA LYS A 115 9.78 -2.26 -5.70
C LYS A 115 8.42 -1.62 -5.98
N LEU A 116 7.62 -1.39 -4.95
CA LEU A 116 6.32 -0.69 -5.07
C LEU A 116 6.48 0.69 -5.72
N ASN A 117 7.42 1.51 -5.24
CA ASN A 117 7.66 2.83 -5.80
C ASN A 117 8.12 2.78 -7.27
N SER A 118 8.92 1.79 -7.64
CA SER A 118 9.34 1.58 -9.04
C SER A 118 8.16 1.26 -9.96
N LEU A 119 7.21 0.44 -9.49
CA LEU A 119 5.99 0.11 -10.24
C LEU A 119 5.08 1.34 -10.39
N LEU A 120 4.90 2.13 -9.32
CA LEU A 120 4.09 3.36 -9.35
C LEU A 120 4.68 4.40 -10.31
N ALA A 121 6.00 4.55 -10.34
CA ALA A 121 6.69 5.44 -11.28
C ALA A 121 6.50 4.98 -12.74
N ALA A 122 6.62 3.68 -13.00
CA ALA A 122 6.44 3.11 -14.34
C ALA A 122 5.00 3.27 -14.87
N LEU A 123 3.99 3.17 -13.99
CA LEU A 123 2.59 3.39 -14.37
C LEU A 123 2.34 4.85 -14.80
N SER A 124 2.96 5.81 -14.11
CA SER A 124 2.89 7.24 -14.46
C SER A 124 3.40 7.55 -15.86
N ALA A 125 4.63 7.12 -16.16
CA ALA A 125 5.29 7.44 -17.42
C ALA A 125 4.52 6.91 -18.64
N LYS A 126 3.84 5.78 -18.45
CA LYS A 126 3.03 5.15 -19.50
C LYS A 126 1.71 5.86 -19.73
N ALA A 127 0.98 6.21 -18.65
CA ALA A 127 -0.26 6.97 -18.75
C ALA A 127 -0.05 8.36 -19.41
N ASP A 128 1.10 9.00 -19.14
CA ASP A 128 1.46 10.29 -19.75
C ASP A 128 1.73 10.17 -21.26
N THR A 129 2.24 9.02 -21.71
CA THR A 129 2.52 8.75 -23.13
C THR A 129 1.24 8.51 -23.91
N GLU A 130 0.28 7.76 -23.35
CA GLU A 130 -0.99 7.43 -24.00
C GLU A 130 -1.89 8.68 -24.14
N LEU A 131 -1.98 9.52 -23.11
CA LEU A 131 -2.74 10.79 -23.18
C LEU A 131 -2.23 11.70 -24.31
N ARG A 132 -0.90 11.77 -24.49
CA ARG A 132 -0.29 12.55 -25.58
C ARG A 132 -0.69 12.01 -26.95
N MET A 133 -0.78 10.69 -27.12
CA MET A 133 -1.18 10.07 -28.38
C MET A 133 -2.67 10.28 -28.69
N GLU A 134 -3.54 10.27 -27.68
CA GLU A 134 -4.98 10.57 -27.84
C GLU A 134 -5.22 12.03 -28.22
N THR A 135 -4.52 12.98 -27.58
CA THR A 135 -4.63 14.41 -27.90
C THR A 135 -4.01 14.82 -29.24
N ALA A 136 -3.16 13.97 -29.84
CA ALA A 136 -2.52 14.23 -31.13
C ALA A 136 -3.35 13.72 -32.34
N ASN A 137 -4.36 12.88 -32.08
CA ASN A 137 -5.21 12.26 -33.11
C ASN A 137 -6.66 12.79 -33.13
N GLY A 138 -6.97 13.82 -32.34
CA GLY A 138 -8.26 14.54 -32.33
C GLY A 138 -8.09 15.98 -32.79
#